data_AF-A0A257JBQ2-F1
#
_entry.id   AF-A0A257JBQ2-F1
#
_cell.length_a   1.000
_cell.length_b   1.000
_cell.length_c   1.000
_cell.angle_alpha   90.00
_cell.angle_beta   90.00
_cell.angle_gamma   90.00
#
_symmetry.space_group_name_H-M   'P 1'
#
loop_
_entity.id
_entity.type
_entity.pdbx_description
1 polymer ?
#
loop_
_entity_poly.entity_id
_entity_poly.type
_entity_poly.pdbx_seq_one_letter_code
_entity_poly.pdbx_strand_id
1 'polypeptide(L)'
;MERVPDWLDMRLVEAGAREERNSAANLSPFAIRGAFIATFLNKYSALPMALTGTLSHATAARRVKETATFFTTTILPGALQRFGPGFHAAAMVRLMHSMVRVNVLSRPGMWDEKTYGVPIPQLDQMPAGLIPIYFLSNDVLKAGRKTFTPAERARVELARYRCFLLGLPEDLLADTPEEIVRIWLTRSATL
;
A
#
# COMPACT_ATOMS: atom_id res chain seq x y z
N MET A 1 -15.54 5.15 5.12
CA MET A 1 -14.42 4.68 5.98
C MET A 1 -14.79 4.87 7.45
N GLU A 2 -16.01 4.45 7.83
CA GLU A 2 -16.52 4.64 9.19
C GLU A 2 -16.29 3.45 10.09
N ARG A 3 -16.27 2.24 9.52
CA ARG A 3 -15.95 1.01 10.23
C ARG A 3 -14.53 1.06 10.77
N VAL A 4 -14.42 0.84 12.07
CA VAL A 4 -13.18 0.58 12.78
C VAL A 4 -13.03 -0.94 12.86
N PRO A 5 -11.92 -1.54 12.41
CA PRO A 5 -11.75 -2.97 12.50
C PRO A 5 -11.41 -3.39 13.94
N ASP A 6 -11.89 -4.55 14.37
CA ASP A 6 -11.82 -5.01 15.77
C ASP A 6 -10.38 -5.20 16.27
N TRP A 7 -9.43 -5.47 15.36
CA TRP A 7 -8.02 -5.65 15.68
C TRP A 7 -7.24 -4.34 15.83
N LEU A 8 -7.85 -3.17 15.55
CA LEU A 8 -7.12 -1.91 15.54
C LEU A 8 -6.69 -1.47 16.96
N ASP A 9 -5.39 -1.44 17.20
CA ASP A 9 -4.80 -0.71 18.33
C ASP A 9 -4.02 0.51 17.82
N MET A 10 -4.59 1.70 18.01
CA MET A 10 -3.96 2.95 17.58
C MET A 10 -2.62 3.23 18.28
N ARG A 11 -2.36 2.65 19.46
CA ARG A 11 -1.07 2.80 20.13
C ARG A 11 0.02 2.02 19.39
N LEU A 12 -0.31 0.83 18.87
CA LEU A 12 0.60 0.05 18.02
C LEU A 12 0.84 0.75 16.68
N VAL A 13 -0.21 1.36 16.09
CA VAL A 13 -0.06 2.17 14.87
C VAL A 13 0.89 3.35 15.10
N GLU A 14 0.71 4.11 16.18
CA GLU A 14 1.58 5.25 16.50
C GLU A 14 3.02 4.81 16.85
N ALA A 15 3.18 3.67 17.53
CA ALA A 15 4.49 3.09 17.80
C ALA A 15 5.19 2.67 16.49
N GLY A 16 4.47 1.99 15.58
CA GLY A 16 4.99 1.62 14.27
C GLY A 16 5.38 2.85 13.46
N ALA A 17 4.55 3.91 13.52
CA ALA A 17 4.81 5.16 12.82
C ALA A 17 6.09 5.81 13.33
N ARG A 18 6.34 5.76 14.65
CA ARG A 18 7.59 6.20 15.26
C ARG A 18 8.79 5.41 14.75
N GLU A 19 8.70 4.08 14.68
CA GLU A 19 9.77 3.21 14.16
C GLU A 19 10.09 3.51 12.69
N GLU A 20 9.08 3.78 11.86
CA GLU A 20 9.27 4.00 10.42
C GLU A 20 9.89 5.37 10.09
N ARG A 21 9.76 6.39 10.96
CA ARG A 21 10.21 7.77 10.71
C ARG A 21 11.66 7.91 10.26
N ASN A 22 12.59 7.20 10.90
CA ASN A 22 14.00 7.30 10.52
C ASN A 22 14.22 6.76 9.09
N SER A 23 13.68 5.57 8.81
CA SER A 23 13.77 4.99 7.47
C SER A 23 13.06 5.84 6.41
N ALA A 24 11.97 6.50 6.77
CA ALA A 24 11.24 7.39 5.87
C ALA A 24 12.03 8.65 5.49
N ALA A 25 12.88 9.17 6.40
CA ALA A 25 13.76 10.29 6.11
C ALA A 25 14.97 9.87 5.26
N ASN A 26 15.57 8.72 5.58
CA ASN A 26 16.91 8.37 5.07
C ASN A 26 16.90 7.35 3.92
N LEU A 27 15.92 6.47 3.84
CA LEU A 27 15.87 5.36 2.88
C LEU A 27 14.73 5.50 1.87
N SER A 28 13.53 5.87 2.32
CA SER A 28 12.33 5.94 1.46
C SER A 28 12.46 6.82 0.22
N PRO A 29 13.18 7.97 0.22
CA PRO A 29 13.36 8.77 -1.00
C PRO A 29 14.03 8.02 -2.15
N PHE A 30 14.84 7.00 -1.85
CA PHE A 30 15.46 6.12 -2.84
C PHE A 30 14.57 4.91 -3.15
N ALA A 31 14.04 4.25 -2.11
CA ALA A 31 13.22 3.06 -2.26
C ALA A 31 11.95 3.32 -3.09
N ILE A 32 11.27 4.44 -2.87
CA ILE A 32 10.03 4.78 -3.59
C ILE A 32 10.28 4.99 -5.09
N ARG A 33 11.44 5.50 -5.49
CA ARG A 33 11.80 5.63 -6.91
C ARG A 33 11.93 4.25 -7.57
N GLY A 34 12.59 3.31 -6.90
CA GLY A 34 12.70 1.92 -7.36
C GLY A 34 11.35 1.21 -7.40
N ALA A 35 10.54 1.35 -6.34
CA ALA A 35 9.19 0.78 -6.28
C ALA A 35 8.26 1.35 -7.36
N PHE A 36 8.42 2.63 -7.70
CA PHE A 36 7.68 3.23 -8.80
C PHE A 36 8.05 2.61 -10.14
N ILE A 37 9.34 2.39 -10.42
CA ILE A 37 9.77 1.65 -11.63
C ILE A 37 9.19 0.23 -11.64
N ALA A 38 9.17 -0.45 -10.48
CA ALA A 38 8.59 -1.79 -10.37
C ALA A 38 7.10 -1.86 -10.74
N THR A 39 6.35 -0.76 -10.60
CA THR A 39 4.94 -0.66 -11.02
C THR A 39 4.78 -0.85 -12.54
N PHE A 40 5.84 -0.59 -13.33
CA PHE A 40 5.85 -0.76 -14.79
C PHE A 40 6.38 -2.11 -15.25
N LEU A 41 6.83 -2.97 -14.33
CA LEU A 41 7.22 -4.35 -14.68
C LEU A 41 6.00 -5.23 -14.98
N ASN A 42 4.81 -4.75 -14.60
CA ASN A 42 3.55 -5.39 -14.90
C ASN A 42 2.71 -4.50 -15.83
N LYS A 43 2.37 -5.01 -17.02
CA LYS A 43 1.67 -4.26 -18.06
C LYS A 43 0.35 -3.66 -17.57
N TYR A 44 -0.43 -4.38 -16.78
CA TYR A 44 -1.79 -3.93 -16.43
C TYR A 44 -1.82 -2.99 -15.21
N SER A 45 -0.87 -3.08 -14.29
CA SER A 45 -0.81 -2.19 -13.10
C SER A 45 -0.51 -0.72 -13.48
N ALA A 46 0.31 -0.49 -14.51
CA ALA A 46 0.62 0.85 -15.02
C ALA A 46 -0.42 1.40 -16.01
N LEU A 47 -1.24 0.52 -16.61
CA LEU A 47 -2.14 0.86 -17.71
C LEU A 47 -3.17 1.95 -17.35
N PRO A 48 -3.82 1.98 -16.17
CA PRO A 48 -4.74 3.04 -15.81
C PRO A 48 -4.09 4.44 -15.81
N MET A 49 -2.83 4.55 -15.38
CA MET A 49 -2.13 5.84 -15.36
C MET A 49 -1.77 6.30 -16.78
N ALA A 50 -1.40 5.36 -17.65
CA ALA A 50 -1.13 5.64 -19.07
C ALA A 50 -2.41 6.09 -19.81
N LEU A 51 -3.51 5.34 -19.65
CA LEU A 51 -4.78 5.61 -20.34
C LEU A 51 -5.44 6.93 -19.91
N THR A 52 -5.30 7.30 -18.64
CA THR A 52 -5.86 8.57 -18.12
C THR A 52 -4.97 9.77 -18.46
N GLY A 53 -3.81 9.57 -19.10
CA GLY A 53 -2.83 10.63 -19.38
C GLY A 53 -2.20 11.23 -18.11
N THR A 54 -2.45 10.63 -16.95
CA THR A 54 -1.96 11.11 -15.66
C THR A 54 -0.47 10.82 -15.47
N LEU A 55 0.09 9.94 -16.30
CA LEU A 55 1.51 9.66 -16.39
C LEU A 55 2.06 10.01 -17.79
N SER A 56 2.94 10.99 -17.81
CA SER A 56 3.70 11.46 -18.96
C SER A 56 5.10 11.87 -18.50
N HIS A 57 6.01 12.14 -19.45
CA HIS A 57 7.35 12.66 -19.11
C HIS A 57 7.28 13.89 -18.18
N ALA A 58 6.34 14.81 -18.44
CA ALA A 58 6.16 16.03 -17.65
C ALA A 58 5.56 15.78 -16.24
N THR A 59 4.83 14.69 -16.03
CA THR A 59 4.08 14.43 -14.79
C THR A 59 4.66 13.30 -13.95
N ALA A 60 5.56 12.47 -14.48
CA ALA A 60 6.13 11.32 -13.78
C ALA A 60 6.80 11.69 -12.45
N ALA A 61 7.61 12.75 -12.43
CA ALA A 61 8.25 13.23 -11.20
C ALA A 61 7.23 13.66 -10.13
N ARG A 62 6.10 14.25 -10.54
CA ARG A 62 5.01 14.61 -9.64
C ARG A 62 4.34 13.36 -9.06
N ARG A 63 4.08 12.33 -9.86
CA ARG A 63 3.46 11.09 -9.39
C ARG A 63 4.30 10.36 -8.35
N VAL A 64 5.62 10.29 -8.56
CA VAL A 64 6.54 9.74 -7.56
C VAL A 64 6.47 10.53 -6.25
N LYS A 65 6.44 11.88 -6.34
CA LYS A 65 6.32 12.76 -5.16
C LYS A 65 5.00 12.56 -4.44
N GLU A 66 3.87 12.44 -5.15
CA GLU A 66 2.55 12.21 -4.55
C GLU A 66 2.54 10.92 -3.70
N THR A 67 3.10 9.83 -4.22
CA THR A 67 3.25 8.57 -3.47
C THR A 67 4.15 8.75 -2.25
N ALA A 68 5.30 9.40 -2.40
CA ALA A 68 6.20 9.66 -1.28
C ALA A 68 5.53 10.51 -0.20
N THR A 69 4.86 11.60 -0.58
CA THR A 69 4.13 12.47 0.33
C THR A 69 3.04 11.70 1.08
N PHE A 70 2.30 10.81 0.43
CA PHE A 70 1.31 9.98 1.10
C PHE A 70 1.95 9.16 2.24
N PHE A 71 2.96 8.34 1.93
CA PHE A 71 3.60 7.48 2.93
C PHE A 71 4.27 8.27 4.05
N THR A 72 5.00 9.34 3.72
CA THR A 72 5.62 10.21 4.72
C THR A 72 4.58 10.91 5.60
N THR A 73 3.41 11.27 5.07
CA THR A 73 2.33 11.85 5.88
C THR A 73 1.77 10.84 6.87
N THR A 74 1.59 9.58 6.46
CA THR A 74 0.97 8.55 7.31
C THR A 74 1.78 8.14 8.55
N ILE A 75 3.04 8.55 8.65
CA ILE A 75 3.91 8.27 9.80
C ILE A 75 4.08 9.46 10.74
N LEU A 76 3.51 10.63 10.41
CA LEU A 76 3.52 11.77 11.31
C LEU A 76 2.68 11.47 12.56
N PRO A 77 3.03 12.04 13.73
CA PRO A 77 2.28 11.81 14.96
C PRO A 77 0.78 12.10 14.78
N GLY A 78 -0.07 11.14 15.14
CA GLY A 78 -1.52 11.27 15.06
C GLY A 78 -2.10 11.30 13.63
N ALA A 79 -1.28 11.10 12.59
CA ALA A 79 -1.73 11.30 11.21
C ALA A 79 -2.82 10.32 10.77
N LEU A 80 -2.78 9.09 11.30
CA LEU A 80 -3.75 8.04 10.97
C LEU A 80 -4.93 7.97 11.95
N GLN A 81 -4.96 8.85 12.96
CA GLN A 81 -6.17 9.06 13.75
C GLN A 81 -7.32 9.46 12.84
N ARG A 82 -8.55 9.22 13.29
CA ARG A 82 -9.74 9.66 12.55
C ARG A 82 -9.66 11.17 12.31
N PHE A 83 -9.85 11.58 11.06
CA PHE A 83 -9.70 12.96 10.58
C PHE A 83 -8.27 13.53 10.64
N GLY A 84 -7.26 12.72 10.96
CA GLY A 84 -5.86 13.09 10.82
C GLY A 84 -5.47 13.28 9.36
N PRO A 85 -4.36 14.01 9.09
CA PRO A 85 -3.92 14.29 7.72
C PRO A 85 -3.64 13.04 6.88
N GLY A 86 -3.09 11.97 7.48
CA GLY A 86 -2.88 10.69 6.82
C GLY A 86 -4.18 9.94 6.53
N PHE A 87 -5.16 10.01 7.45
CA PHE A 87 -6.50 9.47 7.24
C PHE A 87 -7.21 10.16 6.07
N HIS A 88 -7.19 11.50 6.01
CA HIS A 88 -7.73 12.26 4.89
C HIS A 88 -7.03 11.93 3.58
N ALA A 89 -5.70 11.84 3.58
CA ALA A 89 -4.94 11.46 2.40
C ALA A 89 -5.34 10.06 1.90
N ALA A 90 -5.52 9.08 2.80
CA ALA A 90 -5.96 7.73 2.43
C ALA A 90 -7.37 7.73 1.82
N ALA A 91 -8.29 8.52 2.39
CA ALA A 91 -9.62 8.69 1.84
C ALA A 91 -9.60 9.31 0.42
N MET A 92 -8.77 10.33 0.21
CA MET A 92 -8.59 10.95 -1.11
C MET A 92 -7.99 9.99 -2.13
N VAL A 93 -6.98 9.20 -1.76
CA VAL A 93 -6.41 8.16 -2.63
C VAL A 93 -7.45 7.10 -3.00
N ARG A 94 -8.21 6.62 -2.02
CA ARG A 94 -9.26 5.62 -2.24
C ARG A 94 -10.38 6.13 -3.14
N LEU A 95 -10.78 7.40 -2.97
CA LEU A 95 -11.73 8.06 -3.86
C LEU A 95 -11.16 8.22 -5.27
N MET A 96 -9.91 8.68 -5.39
CA MET A 96 -9.21 8.81 -6.66
C MET A 96 -9.16 7.47 -7.42
N HIS A 97 -8.74 6.38 -6.77
CA HIS A 97 -8.75 5.05 -7.38
C HIS A 97 -10.16 4.64 -7.85
N SER A 98 -11.20 4.96 -7.07
CA SER A 98 -12.59 4.66 -7.46
C SER A 98 -13.02 5.47 -8.69
N MET A 99 -12.68 6.76 -8.75
CA MET A 99 -12.95 7.61 -9.92
C MET A 99 -12.19 7.12 -11.16
N VAL A 100 -10.93 6.67 -11.01
CA VAL A 100 -10.17 6.09 -12.13
C VAL A 100 -10.85 4.84 -12.66
N ARG A 101 -11.32 3.93 -11.78
CA ARG A 101 -12.05 2.73 -12.22
C ARG A 101 -13.30 3.09 -13.02
N VAL A 102 -14.12 4.00 -12.51
CA VAL A 102 -15.32 4.47 -13.22
C VAL A 102 -14.94 5.12 -14.55
N ASN A 103 -13.90 5.94 -14.59
CA ASN A 103 -13.48 6.65 -15.79
C ASN A 103 -13.06 5.70 -16.93
N VAL A 104 -12.21 4.71 -16.63
CA VAL A 104 -11.68 3.80 -17.66
C VAL A 104 -12.71 2.76 -18.10
N LEU A 105 -13.62 2.33 -17.21
CA LEU A 105 -14.67 1.36 -17.54
C LEU A 105 -15.87 2.00 -18.27
N SER A 106 -16.14 3.29 -18.05
CA SER A 106 -17.26 3.99 -18.70
C SER A 106 -16.98 4.42 -20.14
N ARG A 107 -15.73 4.32 -20.61
CA ARG A 107 -15.31 4.80 -21.93
C ARG A 107 -15.06 3.61 -22.87
N PRO A 108 -15.85 3.45 -23.95
CA PRO A 108 -15.68 2.34 -24.89
C PRO A 108 -14.26 2.25 -25.44
N GLY A 109 -13.69 1.04 -25.44
CA GLY A 109 -12.35 0.77 -25.97
C GLY A 109 -11.18 1.26 -25.10
N MET A 110 -11.44 1.93 -23.97
CA MET A 110 -10.37 2.42 -23.09
C MET A 110 -9.78 1.31 -22.21
N TRP A 111 -10.58 0.32 -21.82
CA TRP A 111 -10.14 -0.80 -20.98
C TRP A 111 -10.67 -2.13 -21.53
N ASP A 112 -9.81 -3.15 -21.54
CA ASP A 112 -10.18 -4.53 -21.88
C ASP A 112 -10.37 -5.34 -20.61
N GLU A 113 -11.61 -5.38 -20.12
CA GLU A 113 -11.97 -6.11 -18.90
C GLU A 113 -11.81 -7.62 -19.04
N LYS A 114 -11.98 -8.17 -20.26
CA LYS A 114 -11.82 -9.62 -20.49
C LYS A 114 -10.37 -10.06 -20.31
N THR A 115 -9.43 -9.20 -20.68
CA THR A 115 -7.99 -9.49 -20.57
C THR A 115 -7.43 -9.09 -19.21
N TYR A 116 -7.82 -7.93 -18.66
CA TYR A 116 -7.17 -7.35 -17.48
C TYR A 116 -8.01 -7.44 -16.19
N GLY A 117 -9.25 -7.90 -16.26
CA GLY A 117 -10.20 -7.84 -15.15
C GLY A 117 -10.54 -6.40 -14.77
N VAL A 118 -10.91 -6.19 -13.51
CA VAL A 118 -11.24 -4.85 -13.00
C VAL A 118 -9.96 -4.01 -12.79
N PRO A 119 -9.95 -2.72 -13.19
CA PRO A 119 -8.80 -1.85 -13.03
C PRO A 119 -8.46 -1.60 -11.56
N ILE A 120 -7.16 -1.49 -11.26
CA ILE A 120 -6.61 -1.23 -9.92
C ILE A 120 -7.20 -2.22 -8.87
N PRO A 121 -7.11 -3.54 -9.07
CA PRO A 121 -7.61 -4.50 -8.09
C PRO A 121 -6.87 -4.33 -6.75
N GLN A 122 -7.49 -4.70 -5.63
CA GLN A 122 -6.87 -4.57 -4.30
C GLN A 122 -5.56 -5.37 -4.21
N LEU A 123 -5.49 -6.49 -4.93
CA LEU A 123 -4.29 -7.32 -5.03
C LEU A 123 -3.09 -6.54 -5.62
N ASP A 124 -3.32 -5.61 -6.54
CA ASP A 124 -2.28 -4.76 -7.11
C ASP A 124 -1.83 -3.65 -6.17
N GLN A 125 -2.69 -3.24 -5.24
CA GLN A 125 -2.37 -2.23 -4.23
C GLN A 125 -1.60 -2.83 -3.05
N MET A 126 -1.75 -4.13 -2.81
CA MET A 126 -1.11 -4.85 -1.70
C MET A 126 0.41 -4.63 -1.62
N PRO A 127 1.20 -4.74 -2.71
CA PRO A 127 2.63 -4.45 -2.67
C PRO A 127 2.99 -3.06 -2.17
N ALA A 128 2.22 -2.04 -2.53
CA ALA A 128 2.55 -0.66 -2.21
C ALA A 128 2.64 -0.42 -0.69
N GLY A 129 1.82 -1.12 0.10
CA GLY A 129 1.81 -0.97 1.55
C GLY A 129 2.40 -2.14 2.34
N LEU A 130 2.48 -3.35 1.77
CA LEU A 130 2.86 -4.56 2.52
C LEU A 130 4.24 -5.14 2.19
N ILE A 131 4.96 -4.66 1.16
CA ILE A 131 6.35 -5.09 0.88
C ILE A 131 7.25 -5.03 2.13
N PRO A 132 7.27 -3.92 2.92
CA PRO A 132 8.18 -3.83 4.05
C PRO A 132 7.93 -4.92 5.10
N ILE A 133 6.67 -5.26 5.34
CA ILE A 133 6.32 -6.29 6.33
C ILE A 133 6.50 -7.71 5.77
N TYR A 134 6.44 -7.90 4.46
CA TYR A 134 6.83 -9.16 3.81
C TYR A 134 8.31 -9.46 3.99
N PHE A 135 9.20 -8.48 3.76
CA PHE A 135 10.63 -8.67 4.01
C PHE A 135 10.92 -8.89 5.49
N LEU A 136 10.30 -8.10 6.37
CA LEU A 136 10.40 -8.30 7.81
C LEU A 136 9.99 -9.72 8.22
N SER A 137 8.86 -10.21 7.70
CA SER A 137 8.35 -11.55 8.01
C SER A 137 9.29 -12.65 7.53
N ASN A 138 9.87 -12.49 6.34
CA ASN A 138 10.90 -13.41 5.85
C ASN A 138 12.13 -13.45 6.76
N ASP A 139 12.60 -12.30 7.23
CA ASP A 139 13.77 -12.23 8.11
C ASP A 139 13.48 -12.88 9.47
N VAL A 140 12.27 -12.68 10.02
CA VAL A 140 11.80 -13.37 11.23
C VAL A 140 11.83 -14.88 11.06
N LEU A 141 11.26 -15.40 9.96
CA LEU A 141 11.20 -16.84 9.69
C LEU A 141 12.58 -17.45 9.42
N LYS A 142 13.45 -16.74 8.68
CA LYS A 142 14.85 -17.18 8.45
C LYS A 142 15.65 -17.25 9.73
N ALA A 143 15.34 -16.41 10.71
CA ALA A 143 15.92 -16.47 12.05
C ALA A 143 15.34 -17.59 12.93
N GLY A 144 14.44 -18.44 12.40
CA GLY A 144 13.80 -19.52 13.13
C GLY A 144 12.70 -19.07 14.10
N ARG A 145 12.31 -17.79 14.07
CA ARG A 145 11.22 -17.26 14.89
C ARG A 145 9.88 -17.41 14.17
N LYS A 146 8.80 -17.51 14.95
CA LYS A 146 7.41 -17.55 14.47
C LYS A 146 6.58 -16.35 14.91
N THR A 147 7.16 -15.45 15.69
CA THR A 147 6.48 -14.32 16.29
C THR A 147 7.30 -13.05 16.18
N PHE A 148 6.60 -11.94 16.01
CA PHE A 148 7.19 -10.61 16.02
C PHE A 148 7.57 -10.19 17.45
N THR A 149 8.65 -9.44 17.56
CA THR A 149 8.93 -8.61 18.74
C THR A 149 7.91 -7.46 18.82
N PRO A 150 7.80 -6.75 19.96
CA PRO A 150 6.87 -5.63 20.07
C PRO A 150 7.07 -4.53 19.01
N ALA A 151 8.32 -4.19 18.67
CA ALA A 151 8.63 -3.18 17.65
C ALA A 151 8.25 -3.66 16.24
N GLU A 152 8.53 -4.92 15.92
CA GLU A 152 8.14 -5.53 14.64
C GLU A 152 6.62 -5.60 14.50
N ARG A 153 5.91 -5.99 15.57
CA ARG A 153 4.44 -6.01 15.58
C ARG A 153 3.86 -4.62 15.34
N ALA A 154 4.43 -3.58 15.94
CA ALA A 154 3.99 -2.21 15.74
C ALA A 154 4.12 -1.77 14.26
N ARG A 155 5.22 -2.14 13.59
CA ARG A 155 5.41 -1.91 12.14
C ARG A 155 4.39 -2.67 11.29
N VAL A 156 4.05 -3.90 11.69
CA VAL A 156 3.00 -4.70 11.04
C VAL A 156 1.63 -4.02 11.18
N GLU A 157 1.24 -3.59 12.37
CA GLU A 157 -0.06 -2.94 12.59
C GLU A 157 -0.20 -1.61 11.85
N LEU A 158 0.88 -0.83 11.78
CA LEU A 158 0.89 0.39 10.97
C LEU A 158 0.61 0.07 9.49
N ALA A 159 1.31 -0.92 8.92
CA ALA A 159 1.13 -1.31 7.52
C ALA A 159 -0.29 -1.85 7.27
N ARG A 160 -0.79 -2.72 8.16
CA ARG A 160 -2.14 -3.28 8.12
C ARG A 160 -3.19 -2.17 8.13
N TYR A 161 -3.11 -1.24 9.08
CA TYR A 161 -4.09 -0.15 9.18
C TYR A 161 -4.01 0.84 8.02
N ARG A 162 -2.81 1.21 7.57
CA ARG A 162 -2.62 2.04 6.37
C ARG A 162 -3.30 1.39 5.15
N CYS A 163 -3.10 0.09 4.95
CA CYS A 163 -3.70 -0.65 3.82
C CYS A 163 -5.22 -0.83 3.96
N PHE A 164 -5.71 -1.06 5.18
CA PHE A 164 -7.14 -1.08 5.47
C PHE A 164 -7.82 0.24 5.07
N LEU A 165 -7.20 1.38 5.43
CA LEU A 165 -7.71 2.70 5.06
C LEU A 165 -7.75 2.90 3.53
N LEU A 166 -6.71 2.43 2.82
CA LEU A 166 -6.67 2.40 1.35
C LEU A 166 -7.72 1.47 0.71
N GLY A 167 -8.32 0.58 1.51
CA GLY A 167 -9.44 -0.27 1.09
C GLY A 167 -9.05 -1.70 0.76
N LEU A 168 -7.91 -2.20 1.24
CA LEU A 168 -7.63 -3.63 1.22
C LEU A 168 -8.61 -4.39 2.14
N PRO A 169 -9.16 -5.53 1.70
CA PRO A 169 -9.96 -6.41 2.54
C PRO A 169 -9.08 -7.04 3.63
N GLU A 170 -9.69 -7.36 4.77
CA GLU A 170 -8.97 -7.92 5.92
C GLU A 170 -8.32 -9.27 5.63
N ASP A 171 -8.87 -10.06 4.70
CA ASP A 171 -8.29 -11.33 4.25
C ASP A 171 -6.91 -11.18 3.62
N LEU A 172 -6.53 -9.97 3.18
CA LEU A 172 -5.19 -9.64 2.67
C LEU A 172 -4.28 -8.98 3.73
N LEU A 173 -4.76 -8.80 4.96
CA LEU A 173 -4.06 -8.10 6.05
C LEU A 173 -3.64 -9.08 7.15
N ALA A 174 -2.89 -10.13 6.77
CA ALA A 174 -2.28 -11.05 7.72
C ALA A 174 -1.40 -10.35 8.76
N ASP A 175 -1.33 -10.93 9.95
CA ASP A 175 -0.65 -10.34 11.11
C ASP A 175 0.40 -11.25 11.76
N THR A 176 0.65 -12.42 11.16
CA THR A 176 1.71 -13.35 11.55
C THR A 176 2.77 -13.48 10.44
N PRO A 177 4.04 -13.78 10.78
CA PRO A 177 5.11 -13.88 9.78
C PRO A 177 4.78 -14.90 8.68
N GLU A 178 4.33 -16.10 9.06
CA GLU A 178 3.99 -17.19 8.15
C GLU A 178 2.88 -16.80 7.18
N GLU A 179 1.82 -16.16 7.68
CA GLU A 179 0.67 -15.81 6.86
C GLU A 179 0.96 -14.64 5.93
N ILE A 180 1.73 -13.65 6.38
CA ILE A 180 2.19 -12.55 5.52
C ILE A 180 3.00 -13.11 4.35
N VAL A 181 3.94 -14.03 4.60
CA VAL A 181 4.72 -14.68 3.54
C VAL A 181 3.82 -15.54 2.66
N ARG A 182 2.90 -16.31 3.24
CA ARG A 182 1.96 -17.16 2.50
C ARG A 182 1.10 -16.35 1.53
N ILE A 183 0.42 -15.30 2.00
CA ILE A 183 -0.44 -14.45 1.14
C ILE A 183 0.40 -13.82 0.03
N TRP A 184 1.61 -13.35 0.34
CA TRP A 184 2.50 -12.78 -0.65
C TRP A 184 2.86 -13.78 -1.75
N LEU A 185 3.24 -15.01 -1.38
CA LEU A 185 3.57 -16.07 -2.33
C LEU A 185 2.35 -16.52 -3.13
N THR A 186 1.18 -16.64 -2.49
CA THR A 186 -0.08 -16.95 -3.18
C THR A 186 -0.39 -15.90 -4.23
N ARG A 187 -0.29 -14.61 -3.89
CA ARG A 187 -0.42 -13.52 -4.85
C ARG A 187 0.53 -13.72 -6.04
N SER A 188 1.83 -13.88 -5.77
CA SER A 188 2.84 -14.04 -6.82
C SER A 188 2.62 -15.24 -7.73
N ALA A 189 1.98 -16.30 -7.25
CA ALA A 189 1.65 -17.48 -8.06
C ALA A 189 0.40 -17.32 -8.94
N THR A 190 -0.39 -16.25 -8.73
CA THR A 190 -1.67 -16.00 -9.41
C THR A 190 -1.65 -14.82 -10.39
N LEU A 191 -0.48 -14.22 -10.60
CA LEU A 191 -0.23 -13.10 -11.53
C LEU A 191 0.58 -13.59 -12.73
#